data_AF-A0A4Z2CME6-F1
#
_entry.id   AF-A0A4Z2CME6-F1
#
_cell.length_a   1.000
_cell.length_b   1.000
_cell.length_c   1.000
_cell.angle_alpha   90.00
_cell.angle_beta   90.00
_cell.angle_gamma   90.00
#
_symmetry.space_group_name_H-M   'P 1'
#
loop_
_entity.id
_entity.type
_entity.pdbx_description
1 polymer ?
#
loop_
_entity_poly.entity_id
_entity_poly.type
_entity_poly.pdbx_seq_one_letter_code
_entity_poly.pdbx_strand_id
1 'polypeptide(L)'
;MLVLVIGDFHIPDRKRCLHPAFKTLLAPGKIQHILCTGNLTSKHMLDYLKLICGDVHVVKGDFDEGLDFPLTKVLSVGNFKIGLIHGHQVVPWGDQKSLAMLQRELNVDILISGHTHKFEAYEYAGHFYINPGSATGAYSPFEK
;
A
#
# COMPACT_ATOMS: atom_id res chain seq x y z
N MET A 1 9.21 15.27 -7.39
CA MET A 1 8.00 14.83 -6.68
C MET A 1 8.30 13.47 -6.07
N LEU A 2 7.93 13.28 -4.81
CA LEU A 2 8.22 12.11 -4.00
C LEU A 2 6.91 11.52 -3.48
N VAL A 3 6.68 10.26 -3.80
CA VAL A 3 5.52 9.48 -3.39
C VAL A 3 5.98 8.44 -2.37
N LEU A 4 5.35 8.39 -1.20
CA LEU A 4 5.53 7.31 -0.24
C LEU A 4 4.52 6.21 -0.56
N VAL A 5 5.02 4.99 -0.74
CA VAL A 5 4.17 3.79 -0.84
C VAL A 5 4.38 2.96 0.43
N ILE A 6 3.31 2.64 1.14
CA ILE A 6 3.38 2.01 2.47
C ILE A 6 2.11 1.19 2.75
N GLY A 7 2.09 0.35 3.78
CA GLY A 7 0.87 -0.35 4.19
C GLY A 7 1.15 -1.55 5.10
N ASP A 8 0.13 -2.40 5.25
CA ASP A 8 0.17 -3.62 6.06
C ASP A 8 0.73 -3.35 7.47
N PHE A 9 0.19 -2.32 8.12
CA PHE A 9 0.67 -1.87 9.44
C PHE A 9 0.21 -2.82 10.56
N HIS A 10 -1.06 -3.21 10.54
CA HIS A 10 -1.71 -4.00 11.59
C HIS A 10 -1.46 -3.45 13.01
N ILE A 11 -1.66 -2.14 13.19
CA ILE A 11 -1.57 -1.48 14.49
C ILE A 11 -2.99 -1.13 14.97
N PRO A 12 -3.45 -1.69 16.10
CA PRO A 12 -2.66 -2.36 17.15
C PRO A 12 -2.60 -3.89 17.06
N ASP A 13 -3.30 -4.52 16.12
CA ASP A 13 -3.64 -5.96 16.19
C ASP A 13 -2.45 -6.92 16.16
N ARG A 14 -1.45 -6.66 15.32
CA ARG A 14 -0.25 -7.51 15.18
C ARG A 14 1.02 -6.83 15.66
N LYS A 15 1.07 -5.49 15.62
CA LYS A 15 2.24 -4.69 16.00
C LYS A 15 1.80 -3.48 16.81
N ARG A 16 2.68 -3.03 17.70
CA ARG A 16 2.40 -1.89 18.59
C ARG A 16 2.77 -0.54 17.97
N CYS A 17 3.79 -0.52 17.12
CA CYS A 17 4.31 0.71 16.55
C CYS A 17 5.18 0.44 15.31
N LEU A 18 5.35 1.49 14.51
CA LEU A 18 6.37 1.55 13.47
C LEU A 18 7.77 1.62 14.09
N HIS A 19 8.76 0.99 13.44
CA HIS A 19 10.15 1.03 13.89
C HIS A 19 10.66 2.49 14.00
N PRO A 20 11.40 2.87 15.06
CA PRO A 20 11.84 4.25 15.27
C PRO A 20 12.62 4.85 14.09
N ALA A 21 13.47 4.05 13.45
CA ALA A 21 14.22 4.48 12.27
C ALA A 21 13.31 4.96 11.13
N PHE A 22 12.17 4.29 10.90
CA PHE A 22 11.20 4.72 9.89
C PHE A 22 10.48 5.99 10.31
N LYS A 23 10.13 6.14 11.59
CA LYS A 23 9.52 7.39 12.10
C LYS A 23 10.40 8.61 11.86
N THR A 24 11.72 8.48 12.01
CA THR A 24 12.67 9.56 11.75
C THR A 24 12.75 9.91 10.25
N LEU A 25 12.66 8.92 9.37
CA LEU A 25 12.68 9.12 7.92
C LEU A 25 11.38 9.74 7.39
N LEU A 26 10.25 9.38 8.00
CA LEU A 26 8.91 9.87 7.67
C LEU A 26 8.62 11.25 8.29
N ALA A 27 9.52 12.21 8.07
CA ALA A 27 9.34 13.59 8.51
C ALA A 27 8.46 14.40 7.54
N PRO A 28 7.60 15.31 8.03
CA PRO A 28 6.79 16.18 7.18
C PRO A 28 7.62 17.06 6.24
N GLY A 29 7.01 17.50 5.13
CA GLY A 29 7.58 18.49 4.20
C GLY A 29 8.44 17.92 3.07
N LYS A 30 8.70 16.61 3.05
CA LYS A 30 9.44 15.94 1.95
C LYS A 30 8.54 15.18 0.97
N ILE A 31 7.48 14.56 1.47
CA ILE A 31 6.57 13.67 0.73
C ILE A 31 5.37 14.47 0.22
N GLN A 32 5.03 14.33 -1.06
CA GLN A 32 3.90 15.01 -1.68
C GLN A 32 2.63 14.14 -1.78
N HIS A 33 2.79 12.82 -1.84
CA HIS A 33 1.66 11.88 -1.87
C HIS A 33 1.98 10.65 -1.02
N ILE A 34 0.98 10.12 -0.31
CA ILE A 34 1.06 8.82 0.37
C ILE A 34 0.06 7.85 -0.25
N LEU A 35 0.54 6.72 -0.74
CA LEU A 35 -0.26 5.61 -1.28
C LEU A 35 -0.18 4.44 -0.29
N CYS A 36 -1.28 4.19 0.41
CA CYS A 36 -1.37 3.18 1.44
C CYS A 36 -2.16 1.96 0.96
N THR A 37 -1.54 0.77 0.97
CA THR A 37 -2.20 -0.48 0.54
C THR A 37 -3.28 -0.95 1.51
N GLY A 38 -3.35 -0.39 2.72
CA GLY A 38 -4.39 -0.68 3.73
C GLY A 38 -3.83 -1.42 4.92
N ASN A 39 -4.72 -2.12 5.65
CA ASN A 39 -4.44 -2.77 6.93
C ASN A 39 -3.81 -1.80 7.94
N LEU A 40 -4.42 -0.62 8.04
CA LEU A 40 -4.12 0.38 9.07
C LEU A 40 -4.68 -0.05 10.43
N THR A 41 -5.84 -0.73 10.41
CA THR A 41 -6.59 -1.28 11.56
C THR A 41 -7.03 -0.26 12.63
N SER A 42 -6.64 1.01 12.49
CA SER A 42 -7.06 2.08 13.38
C SER A 42 -7.07 3.45 12.71
N LYS A 43 -8.01 4.31 13.11
CA LYS A 43 -8.07 5.71 12.66
C LYS A 43 -6.83 6.50 13.06
N HIS A 44 -6.21 6.16 14.19
CA HIS A 44 -4.97 6.78 14.65
C HIS A 44 -3.84 6.65 13.63
N MET A 45 -3.74 5.52 12.93
CA MET A 45 -2.72 5.34 11.89
C MET A 45 -2.99 6.21 10.66
N LEU A 46 -4.25 6.39 10.27
CA LEU A 46 -4.61 7.35 9.22
C LEU A 46 -4.24 8.78 9.62
N ASP A 47 -4.54 9.18 10.85
CA ASP A 47 -4.21 10.52 11.36
C ASP A 47 -2.68 10.73 11.41
N TYR A 48 -1.92 9.70 11.79
CA TYR A 48 -0.46 9.72 11.71
C TYR A 48 0.07 9.95 10.29
N LEU A 49 -0.49 9.27 9.28
CA LEU A 49 -0.11 9.50 7.88
C LEU A 49 -0.44 10.93 7.42
N LYS A 50 -1.58 11.48 7.85
CA LYS A 50 -1.99 12.86 7.54
C LYS A 50 -1.09 13.92 8.17
N LEU A 51 -0.42 13.61 9.29
CA LEU A 51 0.60 14.51 9.87
C LEU A 51 1.86 14.59 9.00
N ILE A 52 2.19 13.53 8.26
CA ILE A 52 3.36 13.47 7.39
C ILE A 52 3.09 14.21 6.07
N CYS A 53 1.91 13.97 5.48
CA CYS A 53 1.52 14.53 4.20
C CYS A 53 0.01 14.80 4.17
N GLY A 54 -0.41 15.94 3.61
CA GLY A 54 -1.84 16.28 3.47
C GLY A 54 -2.58 15.42 2.44
N ASP A 55 -1.88 14.92 1.41
CA ASP A 55 -2.47 14.11 0.36
C ASP A 55 -2.22 12.61 0.59
N VAL A 56 -3.19 11.98 1.25
CA VAL A 56 -3.14 10.57 1.64
C VAL A 56 -4.23 9.79 0.92
N HIS A 57 -3.84 8.67 0.32
CA HIS A 57 -4.73 7.76 -0.36
C HIS A 57 -4.60 6.38 0.27
N VAL A 58 -5.72 5.85 0.75
CA VAL A 58 -5.77 4.54 1.40
C VAL A 58 -6.81 3.70 0.68
N VAL A 59 -6.48 2.43 0.45
CA VAL A 59 -7.45 1.41 0.04
C VAL A 59 -7.70 0.44 1.18
N LYS A 60 -8.85 -0.22 1.15
CA LYS A 60 -9.34 -1.07 2.22
C LYS A 60 -8.58 -2.40 2.25
N GLY A 61 -7.89 -2.65 3.37
CA GLY A 61 -7.39 -3.98 3.71
C GLY A 61 -8.46 -4.89 4.29
N ASP A 62 -8.15 -6.17 4.35
CA ASP A 62 -9.02 -7.21 4.89
C ASP A 62 -9.26 -7.06 6.40
N PHE A 63 -8.38 -6.36 7.11
CA PHE A 63 -8.50 -6.07 8.56
C PHE A 63 -8.94 -4.62 8.86
N ASP A 64 -9.23 -3.79 7.86
CA ASP A 64 -9.73 -2.42 8.06
C ASP A 64 -11.26 -2.40 8.32
N GLU A 65 -11.71 -3.17 9.31
CA GLU A 65 -13.12 -3.25 9.70
C GLU A 65 -13.64 -1.90 10.24
N GLY A 66 -14.85 -1.52 9.88
CA GLY A 66 -15.47 -0.25 10.30
C GLY A 66 -14.84 1.01 9.72
N LEU A 67 -13.80 0.89 8.87
CA LEU A 67 -13.22 2.00 8.13
C LEU A 67 -13.78 2.04 6.70
N ASP A 68 -14.25 3.21 6.30
CA ASP A 68 -14.83 3.46 4.98
C ASP A 68 -13.72 3.86 3.99
N PHE A 69 -12.97 2.86 3.54
CA PHE A 69 -11.97 3.01 2.49
C PHE A 69 -12.44 2.31 1.21
N PRO A 70 -12.09 2.84 0.03
CA PRO A 70 -12.39 2.17 -1.23
C PRO A 70 -11.56 0.89 -1.39
N LEU A 71 -12.11 -0.14 -2.05
CA LEU A 71 -11.38 -1.39 -2.30
C LEU A 71 -10.22 -1.21 -3.29
N THR A 72 -10.42 -0.35 -4.27
CA THR A 72 -9.44 0.00 -5.29
C THR A 72 -9.44 1.51 -5.50
N LYS A 73 -8.29 2.07 -5.89
CA LYS A 73 -8.18 3.47 -6.25
C LYS A 73 -7.26 3.65 -7.43
N VAL A 74 -7.66 4.51 -8.36
CA VAL A 74 -6.83 4.91 -9.50
C VAL A 74 -6.59 6.40 -9.40
N LEU A 75 -5.34 6.81 -9.58
CA LEU A 75 -4.94 8.21 -9.54
C LEU A 75 -3.82 8.48 -10.54
N SER A 76 -3.64 9.74 -10.93
CA SER A 76 -2.55 10.16 -11.80
C SER A 76 -1.54 10.97 -11.00
N VAL A 77 -0.27 10.58 -11.08
CA VAL A 77 0.84 11.27 -10.42
C VAL A 77 1.91 11.56 -11.47
N GLY A 78 2.00 12.82 -11.88
CA GLY A 78 2.79 13.22 -13.05
C GLY A 78 2.20 12.59 -14.32
N ASN A 79 3.03 11.87 -15.08
CA ASN A 79 2.62 11.21 -16.33
C ASN A 79 2.18 9.75 -16.11
N PHE A 80 2.17 9.26 -14.87
CA PHE A 80 1.82 7.87 -14.57
C PHE A 80 0.42 7.77 -13.99
N LYS A 81 -0.37 6.84 -14.53
CA LYS A 81 -1.62 6.38 -13.95
C LYS A 81 -1.32 5.20 -13.02
N ILE A 82 -1.64 5.36 -11.75
CA ILE A 82 -1.31 4.42 -10.69
C ILE A 82 -2.60 3.75 -10.19
N GLY A 83 -2.61 2.43 -10.19
CA GLY A 83 -3.63 1.62 -9.52
C GLY A 83 -3.16 1.22 -8.13
N LEU A 84 -4.05 1.32 -7.15
CA LEU A 84 -3.81 0.96 -5.76
C LEU A 84 -4.88 -0.05 -5.33
N ILE A 85 -4.44 -1.17 -4.77
CA ILE A 85 -5.29 -2.22 -4.20
C ILE A 85 -4.59 -2.83 -2.99
N HIS A 86 -5.34 -3.42 -2.06
CA HIS A 86 -4.73 -4.18 -0.96
C HIS A 86 -4.09 -5.47 -1.45
N GLY A 87 -4.76 -6.25 -2.30
CA GLY A 87 -4.23 -7.48 -2.89
C GLY A 87 -4.82 -8.77 -2.29
N HIS A 88 -5.60 -8.69 -1.21
CA HIS A 88 -6.33 -9.86 -0.69
C HIS A 88 -7.41 -10.36 -1.66
N GLN A 89 -7.85 -9.46 -2.55
CA GLN A 89 -8.82 -9.71 -3.62
C GLN A 89 -8.21 -10.48 -4.80
N VAL A 90 -6.88 -10.53 -4.93
CA VAL A 90 -6.20 -11.12 -6.08
C VAL A 90 -5.97 -12.59 -5.81
N VAL A 91 -6.57 -13.49 -6.60
CA VAL A 91 -6.43 -14.93 -6.43
C VAL A 91 -5.76 -15.54 -7.67
N PRO A 92 -4.69 -16.34 -7.54
CA PRO A 92 -3.92 -16.59 -6.32
C PRO A 92 -3.19 -15.33 -5.80
N TRP A 93 -2.99 -15.24 -4.48
CA TRP A 93 -2.32 -14.10 -3.84
C TRP A 93 -0.91 -13.91 -4.39
N GLY A 94 -0.60 -12.68 -4.84
CA GLY A 94 0.71 -12.34 -5.41
C GLY A 94 1.02 -12.95 -6.78
N ASP A 95 0.06 -13.65 -7.42
CA ASP A 95 0.28 -14.21 -8.75
C ASP A 95 0.47 -13.09 -9.80
N GLN A 96 1.59 -13.14 -10.52
CA GLN A 96 1.98 -12.13 -11.50
C GLN A 96 0.97 -12.00 -12.64
N LYS A 97 0.33 -13.10 -13.08
CA LYS A 97 -0.66 -13.07 -14.16
C LYS A 97 -1.97 -12.48 -13.69
N SER A 98 -2.43 -12.83 -12.49
CA SER A 98 -3.62 -12.24 -11.85
C SER A 98 -3.44 -10.74 -11.63
N LEU A 99 -2.27 -10.30 -11.15
CA LEU A 99 -1.95 -8.88 -11.03
C LEU A 99 -1.93 -8.18 -12.39
N ALA A 100 -1.37 -8.82 -13.43
CA ALA A 100 -1.37 -8.25 -14.77
C ALA A 100 -2.76 -8.18 -15.41
N MET A 101 -3.70 -9.07 -15.05
CA MET A 101 -5.09 -8.96 -15.48
C MET A 101 -5.74 -7.73 -14.82
N LEU A 102 -5.56 -7.56 -13.52
CA LEU A 102 -6.08 -6.40 -12.79
C LEU A 102 -5.49 -5.08 -13.28
N GLN A 103 -4.19 -5.04 -13.58
CA GLN A 103 -3.53 -3.88 -14.16
C GLN A 103 -4.22 -3.45 -15.47
N ARG A 104 -4.53 -4.40 -16.37
CA ARG A 104 -5.24 -4.12 -17.63
C ARG A 104 -6.68 -3.67 -17.41
N GLU A 105 -7.37 -4.29 -16.45
CA GLU A 105 -8.73 -3.90 -16.08
C GLU A 105 -8.80 -2.44 -15.58
N LEU A 106 -7.87 -2.06 -14.71
CA LEU A 106 -7.76 -0.68 -14.21
C LEU A 106 -7.15 0.29 -15.24
N ASN A 107 -6.49 -0.27 -16.27
CA ASN A 107 -5.77 0.44 -17.31
C ASN A 107 -4.74 1.43 -16.71
N VAL A 108 -3.80 0.92 -15.92
CA VAL A 108 -2.81 1.72 -15.15
C VAL A 108 -1.38 1.41 -15.59
N ASP A 109 -0.47 2.37 -15.54
CA ASP A 109 0.96 2.17 -15.86
C ASP A 109 1.70 1.46 -14.72
N ILE A 110 1.31 1.77 -13.48
CA ILE A 110 1.88 1.21 -12.25
C ILE A 110 0.76 0.59 -11.42
N LEU A 111 0.90 -0.68 -11.03
CA LEU A 111 0.01 -1.33 -10.07
C LEU A 111 0.71 -1.51 -8.72
N ILE A 112 0.07 -1.02 -7.66
CA ILE A 112 0.53 -1.14 -6.28
C ILE A 112 -0.41 -2.09 -5.54
N SER A 113 0.15 -3.15 -4.95
CA SER A 113 -0.55 -4.15 -4.14
C SER A 113 0.22 -4.46 -2.86
N GLY A 114 -0.46 -4.86 -1.78
CA GLY A 114 0.15 -5.31 -0.53
C GLY A 114 -0.15 -6.79 -0.26
N HIS A 115 -0.65 -7.09 0.95
CA HIS A 115 -1.16 -8.39 1.42
C HIS A 115 -0.11 -9.48 1.64
N THR A 116 0.87 -9.64 0.75
CA THR A 116 1.91 -10.68 0.91
C THR A 116 2.92 -10.34 2.01
N HIS A 117 3.00 -9.05 2.40
CA HIS A 117 3.99 -8.45 3.30
C HIS A 117 5.44 -8.52 2.81
N LYS A 118 5.66 -8.95 1.55
CA LYS A 118 7.00 -9.05 0.96
C LYS A 118 7.21 -7.92 -0.04
N PHE A 119 8.30 -7.19 0.14
CA PHE A 119 8.69 -6.15 -0.81
C PHE A 119 8.99 -6.75 -2.19
N GLU A 120 8.36 -6.20 -3.21
CA GLU A 120 8.61 -6.52 -4.61
C GLU A 120 8.51 -5.24 -5.46
N ALA A 121 9.42 -5.07 -6.41
CA ALA A 121 9.37 -3.98 -7.38
C ALA A 121 9.93 -4.50 -8.70
N TYR A 122 9.08 -4.69 -9.70
CA TYR A 122 9.48 -5.29 -10.97
C TYR A 122 8.65 -4.77 -12.14
N GLU A 123 9.23 -4.89 -13.33
CA GLU A 123 8.54 -4.64 -14.58
C GLU A 123 8.03 -5.97 -15.17
N TYR A 124 6.82 -5.96 -15.69
CA TYR A 124 6.25 -7.09 -16.42
C TYR A 124 5.34 -6.61 -17.55
N ALA A 125 5.60 -7.11 -18.77
CA ALA A 125 4.85 -6.73 -19.97
C ALA A 125 4.74 -5.20 -20.18
N GLY A 126 5.82 -4.45 -19.92
CA GLY A 126 5.88 -3.00 -20.12
C GLY A 126 5.18 -2.15 -19.04
N HIS A 127 4.75 -2.76 -17.94
CA HIS A 127 4.09 -2.09 -16.81
C HIS A 127 4.84 -2.37 -15.52
N PHE A 128 4.73 -1.49 -14.53
CA PHE A 128 5.47 -1.59 -13.28
C PHE A 128 4.58 -2.09 -12.14
N TYR A 129 5.10 -2.98 -11.30
CA TYR A 129 4.38 -3.58 -10.19
C TYR A 129 5.16 -3.35 -8.90
N ILE A 130 4.48 -2.87 -7.86
CA ILE A 130 5.09 -2.56 -6.57
C ILE A 130 4.29 -3.21 -5.45
N ASN A 131 5.01 -3.88 -4.57
CA ASN A 131 4.55 -4.24 -3.25
C ASN A 131 5.49 -3.62 -2.22
N PRO A 132 5.02 -2.69 -1.35
CA PRO A 132 5.88 -2.07 -0.35
C PRO A 132 6.26 -3.03 0.79
N GLY A 133 5.60 -4.19 0.89
CA GLY A 133 5.66 -5.07 2.06
C GLY A 133 4.97 -4.47 3.28
N SER A 134 5.18 -5.09 4.45
CA SER A 134 4.64 -4.57 5.71
C SER A 134 5.57 -3.52 6.33
N ALA A 135 5.03 -2.32 6.55
CA ALA A 135 5.77 -1.22 7.19
C ALA A 135 6.28 -1.58 8.61
N THR A 136 5.60 -2.50 9.28
CA THR A 136 5.86 -2.91 10.68
C THR A 136 6.49 -4.30 10.79
N GLY A 137 6.72 -4.98 9.65
CA GLY A 137 7.10 -6.39 9.62
C GLY A 137 6.08 -7.27 10.33
N ALA A 138 4.78 -6.99 10.14
CA ALA A 138 3.69 -7.80 10.66
C ALA A 138 3.75 -9.22 10.07
N TYR A 139 3.39 -10.23 10.86
CA TYR A 139 3.37 -11.61 10.40
C TYR A 139 2.51 -11.78 9.14
N SER A 140 3.01 -12.56 8.19
CA SER A 140 2.30 -13.04 7.00
C SER A 140 2.57 -14.53 6.81
N PRO A 141 1.58 -15.34 6.39
CA PRO A 141 1.77 -16.76 6.11
C PRO A 141 2.72 -17.03 4.93
N PHE A 142 3.15 -16.00 4.21
CA PHE A 142 4.12 -16.10 3.12
C PHE A 142 5.59 -16.00 3.58
N GLU A 143 5.85 -15.56 4.81
CA GLU A 143 7.19 -15.59 5.38
C GLU A 143 7.50 -17.02 5.85
N LYS A 144 8.54 -17.62 5.26
CA LYS A 144 9.12 -18.90 5.71
C LYS A 144 10.21 -18.67 6.75
#